data_AF-A0A8B9NPZ8-F1
#
_entry.id   AF-A0A8B9NPZ8-F1
#
_cell.length_a   1.000
_cell.length_b   1.000
_cell.length_c   1.000
_cell.angle_alpha   90.00
_cell.angle_beta   90.00
_cell.angle_gamma   90.00
#
_symmetry.space_group_name_H-M   'P 1'
#
loop_
_entity.id
_entity.type
_entity.pdbx_description
1 polymer ?
#
loop_
_entity_poly.entity_id
_entity_poly.type
_entity_poly.pdbx_seq_one_letter_code
_entity_poly.pdbx_strand_id
1 'polypeptide(L)'
;MSELQKAVSDAERKAHELITTERAKMERALAEAKRQASEDALTVINQQEDSSESCWNCGRKASETCSGCNTARYCGSFCQHKDWEKHHHVCGQTLQGLPAPAAPAAGVGLPPGPGQPDGVATIASSPSETGSAAASRAGTPATPAPLESASR
;
A
#
# COMPACT_ATOMS: atom_id res chain seq x y z
N MET A 1 -11.69 -34.48 -64.33
CA MET A 1 -11.71 -33.15 -63.67
C MET A 1 -12.40 -33.18 -62.30
N SER A 2 -13.55 -33.84 -62.15
CA SER A 2 -14.31 -33.86 -60.89
C SER A 2 -13.60 -34.53 -59.70
N GLU A 3 -12.77 -35.55 -59.93
CA GLU A 3 -11.99 -36.20 -58.87
C GLU A 3 -10.90 -35.28 -58.30
N LEU A 4 -10.31 -34.43 -59.15
CA LEU A 4 -9.30 -33.45 -58.73
C LEU A 4 -9.93 -32.35 -57.87
N GLN A 5 -11.10 -31.82 -58.28
CA GLN A 5 -11.85 -30.85 -57.47
C GLN A 5 -12.26 -31.42 -56.11
N LYS A 6 -12.71 -32.69 -56.06
CA LYS A 6 -13.06 -33.35 -54.81
C LYS A 6 -11.85 -33.47 -53.87
N ALA A 7 -10.68 -33.82 -54.39
CA ALA A 7 -9.45 -33.91 -53.61
C ALA A 7 -9.02 -32.53 -53.05
N VAL A 8 -9.15 -31.48 -53.85
CA VAL A 8 -8.84 -30.10 -53.42
C VAL A 8 -9.77 -29.66 -52.30
N SER A 9 -11.09 -29.84 -52.43
CA SER A 9 -12.04 -29.46 -51.37
C SER A 9 -11.85 -30.24 -50.07
N ASP A 10 -11.43 -31.51 -50.15
CA ASP A 10 -11.12 -32.31 -48.97
C ASP A 10 -9.85 -31.81 -48.26
N ALA A 11 -8.82 -31.46 -49.05
CA ALA A 11 -7.59 -30.88 -48.54
C ALA A 11 -7.83 -29.50 -47.91
N GLU A 12 -8.64 -28.64 -48.53
CA GLU A 12 -9.02 -27.33 -47.99
C GLU A 12 -9.76 -27.48 -46.66
N ARG A 13 -10.75 -28.38 -46.59
CA ARG A 13 -11.48 -28.66 -45.35
C ARG A 13 -10.55 -29.15 -44.24
N LYS A 14 -9.63 -30.06 -44.56
CA LYS A 14 -8.67 -30.58 -43.58
C LYS A 14 -7.69 -29.49 -43.12
N ALA A 15 -7.25 -28.61 -44.03
CA ALA A 15 -6.40 -27.49 -43.67
C ALA A 15 -7.14 -26.52 -42.73
N HIS A 16 -8.41 -26.21 -43.00
CA HIS A 16 -9.22 -25.38 -42.11
C HIS A 16 -9.43 -26.02 -40.74
N GLU A 17 -9.71 -27.33 -40.69
CA GLU A 17 -9.84 -28.06 -39.43
C GLU A 17 -8.54 -27.96 -38.61
N LEU A 18 -7.39 -28.21 -39.22
CA LEU A 18 -6.09 -28.08 -38.55
C LEU A 18 -5.86 -26.66 -38.01
N ILE A 19 -6.13 -25.62 -38.81
CA ILE A 19 -6.02 -24.23 -38.37
C ILE A 19 -6.92 -23.93 -37.16
N THR A 20 -8.17 -24.42 -37.18
CA THR A 20 -9.09 -24.22 -36.05
C THR A 20 -8.62 -24.95 -34.79
N THR A 21 -8.09 -26.17 -34.92
CA THR A 21 -7.56 -26.94 -33.78
C THR A 21 -6.34 -26.28 -33.16
N GLU A 22 -5.40 -25.79 -33.98
CA GLU A 22 -4.20 -25.11 -33.50
C GLU A 22 -4.54 -23.77 -32.86
N ARG A 23 -5.50 -23.02 -33.42
CA ARG A 23 -6.00 -21.78 -32.80
C ARG A 23 -6.64 -22.06 -31.45
N ALA A 24 -7.49 -23.09 -31.35
CA ALA A 24 -8.12 -23.45 -30.08
C ALA A 24 -7.09 -23.91 -29.03
N LYS A 25 -6.02 -24.60 -29.47
CA LYS A 25 -4.91 -25.00 -28.60
C LYS A 25 -4.13 -23.79 -28.09
N MET A 26 -3.82 -22.84 -28.96
CA MET A 26 -3.16 -21.58 -28.57
C MET A 26 -4.03 -20.77 -27.60
N GLU A 27 -5.34 -20.65 -27.88
CA GLU A 27 -6.26 -19.92 -27.01
C GLU A 27 -6.35 -20.55 -25.61
N ARG A 28 -6.40 -21.88 -25.52
CA ARG A 28 -6.32 -22.59 -24.23
C ARG A 28 -4.99 -22.34 -23.51
N ALA A 29 -3.87 -22.39 -24.23
CA ALA A 29 -2.56 -22.11 -23.64
C ALA A 29 -2.46 -20.67 -23.11
N LEU A 30 -3.02 -19.69 -23.83
CA LEU A 30 -3.07 -18.30 -23.38
C LEU A 30 -4.00 -18.13 -22.16
N ALA A 31 -5.15 -18.79 -22.16
CA ALA A 31 -6.05 -18.77 -21.01
C ALA A 31 -5.41 -19.39 -19.77
N GLU A 32 -4.67 -20.49 -19.94
CA GLU A 32 -3.94 -21.15 -18.85
C GLU A 32 -2.76 -20.32 -18.36
N ALA A 33 -1.98 -19.73 -19.26
CA ALA A 33 -0.90 -18.80 -18.90
C ALA A 33 -1.44 -17.59 -18.12
N LYS A 34 -2.60 -17.05 -18.51
CA LYS A 34 -3.27 -15.96 -17.78
C LYS A 34 -3.73 -16.41 -16.40
N ARG A 35 -4.33 -17.61 -16.30
CA ARG A 35 -4.75 -18.21 -15.02
C ARG A 35 -3.54 -18.39 -14.10
N GLN A 36 -2.47 -18.98 -14.61
CA GLN A 36 -1.23 -19.21 -13.88
C GLN A 36 -0.60 -17.89 -13.43
N ALA A 37 -0.57 -16.87 -14.28
CA ALA A 37 -0.07 -15.54 -13.90
C ALA A 37 -0.91 -14.90 -12.79
N SER A 38 -2.23 -15.08 -12.82
CA SER A 38 -3.10 -14.59 -11.74
C SER A 38 -2.93 -15.36 -10.43
N GLU A 39 -2.72 -16.67 -10.51
CA GLU A 39 -2.45 -17.53 -9.35
C GLU A 39 -1.07 -17.19 -8.73
N ASP A 40 -0.04 -17.01 -9.56
CA ASP A 40 1.29 -16.59 -9.14
C ASP A 40 1.25 -15.22 -8.44
N ALA A 41 0.60 -14.23 -9.05
CA ALA A 41 0.44 -12.90 -8.45
C ALA A 41 -0.27 -12.98 -7.07
N LEU A 42 -1.28 -13.83 -6.93
CA LEU A 42 -1.96 -14.03 -5.65
C LEU A 42 -1.04 -14.68 -4.61
N THR A 43 -0.24 -15.68 -5.00
CA THR A 43 0.72 -16.32 -4.08
C THR A 43 1.83 -15.37 -3.62
N VAL A 44 2.26 -14.44 -4.48
CA VAL A 44 3.25 -13.42 -4.13
C VAL A 44 2.65 -12.41 -3.15
N ILE A 45 1.42 -11.96 -3.38
CA ILE A 45 0.72 -11.03 -2.47
C ILE A 45 0.53 -11.66 -1.09
N ASN A 46 0.05 -12.91 -1.04
CA ASN A 46 -0.19 -13.59 0.22
C ASN A 46 1.11 -13.75 1.02
N GLN A 47 2.19 -14.28 0.41
CA GLN A 47 3.49 -14.44 1.08
C GLN A 47 4.11 -13.13 1.60
N GLN A 48 3.87 -12.01 0.91
CA GLN A 48 4.39 -10.70 1.34
C GLN A 48 3.70 -10.20 2.61
N GLU A 49 2.39 -10.40 2.74
CA GLU A 49 1.62 -10.05 3.94
C GLU A 49 2.02 -10.93 5.14
N ASP A 50 2.26 -12.23 4.93
CA ASP A 50 2.60 -13.14 6.02
C ASP A 50 4.02 -12.90 6.59
N SER A 51 5.00 -12.66 5.71
CA SER A 51 6.43 -12.63 6.11
C SER A 51 6.85 -11.35 6.84
N SER A 52 6.27 -10.20 6.48
CA SER A 52 6.70 -8.89 7.01
C SER A 52 5.88 -8.42 8.23
N GLU A 53 4.77 -9.11 8.49
CA GLU A 53 3.83 -8.80 9.57
C GLU A 53 3.71 -9.96 10.56
N SER A 54 4.70 -10.84 10.71
CA SER A 54 4.62 -11.94 11.69
C SER A 54 5.18 -11.55 13.06
N CYS A 55 4.43 -11.84 14.13
CA CYS A 55 4.85 -11.61 15.51
C CYS A 55 6.01 -12.53 15.90
N TRP A 56 7.14 -11.97 16.33
CA TRP A 56 8.34 -12.74 16.70
C TRP A 56 8.10 -13.73 17.84
N ASN A 57 7.17 -13.44 18.75
CA ASN A 57 6.86 -14.31 19.89
C ASN A 57 5.88 -15.45 19.56
N CYS A 58 4.88 -15.22 18.70
CA CYS A 58 3.78 -16.18 18.50
C CYS A 58 3.37 -16.46 17.05
N GLY A 59 4.02 -15.84 16.06
CA GLY A 59 3.80 -16.08 14.63
C GLY A 59 2.49 -15.54 14.06
N ARG A 60 1.59 -14.95 14.87
CA ARG A 60 0.37 -14.30 14.37
C ARG A 60 0.65 -12.93 13.76
N LYS A 61 -0.29 -12.39 12.96
CA LYS A 61 -0.21 -11.05 12.39
C LYS A 61 0.13 -10.01 13.47
N ALA A 62 1.22 -9.30 13.25
CA ALA A 62 1.78 -8.24 14.05
C ALA A 62 1.11 -6.93 13.64
N SER A 63 0.72 -6.16 14.64
CA SER A 63 0.08 -4.86 14.48
C SER A 63 1.00 -3.73 14.91
N GLU A 64 2.04 -4.05 15.68
CA GLU A 64 2.91 -3.08 16.33
C GLU A 64 4.36 -3.46 16.09
N THR A 65 5.22 -2.44 16.07
CA THR A 65 6.65 -2.60 15.91
C THR A 65 7.35 -2.12 17.18
N CYS A 66 8.48 -2.73 17.54
CA CYS A 66 9.29 -2.28 18.64
C CYS A 66 9.71 -0.81 18.46
N SER A 67 9.34 0.05 19.41
CA SER A 67 9.61 1.49 19.39
C SER A 67 11.11 1.82 19.44
N GLY A 68 11.95 0.92 19.97
CA GLY A 68 13.39 1.13 20.09
C GLY A 68 14.19 0.82 18.83
N CYS A 69 13.74 -0.13 17.99
CA CYS A 69 14.54 -0.62 16.86
C CYS A 69 13.79 -0.71 15.52
N ASN A 70 12.47 -0.51 15.54
CA ASN A 70 11.55 -0.64 14.40
C ASN A 70 11.67 -1.95 13.58
N THR A 71 12.39 -2.96 14.11
CA THR A 71 12.75 -4.20 13.41
C THR A 71 11.94 -5.37 13.91
N ALA A 72 11.84 -5.55 15.23
CA ALA A 72 11.01 -6.61 15.80
C ALA A 72 9.52 -6.24 15.69
N ARG A 73 8.70 -7.23 15.31
CA ARG A 73 7.26 -7.10 15.07
C ARG A 73 6.48 -7.91 16.08
N TYR A 74 5.40 -7.35 16.61
CA TYR A 74 4.57 -8.00 17.62
C TYR A 74 3.07 -7.75 17.37
N CYS A 75 2.23 -8.72 17.74
CA CYS A 75 0.77 -8.59 17.69
C CYS A 75 0.17 -7.82 18.88
N GLY A 76 1.01 -7.17 19.69
CA GLY A 76 0.62 -6.51 20.93
C GLY A 76 1.79 -6.35 21.89
N SER A 77 1.73 -5.32 22.74
CA SER A 77 2.70 -5.09 23.83
C SER A 77 2.98 -6.33 24.71
N PHE A 78 2.00 -7.20 24.93
CA PHE A 78 2.20 -8.44 25.69
C PHE A 78 3.26 -9.36 25.05
N CYS A 79 3.22 -9.53 23.73
CA CYS A 79 4.21 -10.35 23.03
C CYS A 79 5.59 -9.71 23.00
N GLN A 80 5.64 -8.37 22.95
CA GLN A 80 6.90 -7.62 23.06
C GLN A 80 7.57 -7.84 24.41
N HIS A 81 6.84 -7.72 25.52
CA HIS A 81 7.41 -7.94 26.86
C HIS A 81 7.86 -9.39 27.06
N LYS A 82 7.13 -10.36 26.51
CA LYS A 82 7.47 -11.80 26.62
C LYS A 82 8.77 -12.14 25.89
N ASP A 83 9.00 -11.49 24.75
CA ASP A 83 10.19 -11.69 23.91
C ASP A 83 11.35 -10.76 24.31
N TRP A 84 11.13 -9.80 25.19
CA TRP A 84 12.11 -8.78 25.57
C TRP A 84 13.45 -9.38 26.04
N GLU A 85 13.42 -10.45 26.86
CA GLU A 85 14.65 -11.11 27.33
C GLU A 85 15.50 -11.69 26.18
N LYS A 86 14.88 -12.07 25.05
CA LYS A 86 15.60 -12.51 23.86
C LYS A 86 15.98 -11.34 22.95
N HIS A 87 15.07 -10.38 22.75
CA HIS A 87 15.21 -9.29 21.79
C HIS A 87 16.10 -8.13 22.29
N HIS A 88 16.15 -7.83 23.59
CA HIS A 88 16.81 -6.62 24.10
C HIS A 88 18.30 -6.53 23.75
N HIS A 89 19.00 -7.66 23.67
CA HIS A 89 20.40 -7.71 23.26
C HIS A 89 20.64 -7.27 21.81
N VAL A 90 19.63 -7.36 20.94
CA VAL A 90 19.70 -6.97 19.52
C VAL A 90 18.85 -5.73 19.20
N CYS A 91 18.16 -5.19 20.21
CA CYS A 91 17.32 -4.00 20.07
C CYS A 91 18.20 -2.77 19.80
N GLY A 92 18.12 -2.23 18.58
CA GLY A 92 18.77 -0.98 18.18
C GLY A 92 20.05 -1.14 17.34
N GLN A 93 20.56 -2.36 17.16
CA GLN A 93 21.70 -2.64 16.27
C GLN A 93 21.39 -2.38 14.79
N THR A 94 20.12 -2.38 14.40
CA THR A 94 19.70 -2.24 13.00
C THR A 94 19.52 -0.78 12.54
N LEU A 95 19.53 0.19 13.46
CA LEU A 95 19.31 1.61 13.13
C LEU A 95 20.61 2.35 12.76
N GLN A 96 21.77 1.70 12.84
CA GLN A 96 23.06 2.30 12.49
C GLN A 96 23.39 2.25 10.98
N GLY A 97 22.46 1.81 10.12
CA GLY A 97 22.74 1.48 8.71
C GLY A 97 22.01 2.28 7.62
N LEU A 98 21.15 3.27 7.93
CA LEU A 98 20.44 4.08 6.92
C LEU A 98 20.44 5.57 7.30
N PRO A 99 20.88 6.48 6.41
CA PRO A 99 20.82 7.91 6.68
C PRO A 99 19.37 8.38 6.72
N ALA A 100 18.99 9.04 7.82
CA ALA A 100 17.74 9.79 7.92
C ALA A 100 17.67 10.86 6.80
N PRO A 101 16.52 11.09 6.14
CA PRO A 101 16.39 12.19 5.20
C PRO A 101 16.62 13.52 5.94
N ALA A 102 17.66 14.24 5.51
CA ALA A 102 18.05 15.53 6.04
C ALA A 102 16.90 16.54 5.92
N ALA A 103 16.42 17.04 7.05
CA ALA A 103 15.69 18.30 7.11
C ALA A 103 16.71 19.46 6.99
N PRO A 104 16.47 20.49 6.16
CA PRO A 104 17.39 21.62 6.07
C PRO A 104 17.25 22.52 7.29
N ALA A 105 18.30 22.58 8.10
CA ALA A 105 18.49 23.62 9.10
C ALA A 105 18.97 24.91 8.42
N ALA A 106 18.17 25.97 8.51
CA ALA A 106 18.63 27.35 8.34
C ALA A 106 19.00 27.94 9.72
N GLY A 107 20.06 28.74 9.77
CA GLY A 107 20.79 29.22 10.95
C GLY A 107 19.96 29.99 11.99
N VAL A 108 20.49 30.37 13.15
CA VAL A 108 21.76 31.07 13.41
C VAL A 108 22.15 30.83 14.88
N GLY A 109 23.44 30.71 15.20
CA GLY A 109 23.94 30.47 16.56
C GLY A 109 24.09 31.72 17.44
N LEU A 110 24.08 31.53 18.78
CA LEU A 110 25.11 31.97 19.76
C LEU A 110 24.68 31.57 21.22
N PRO A 111 25.60 31.50 22.22
CA PRO A 111 25.47 30.75 23.49
C PRO A 111 24.95 31.59 24.71
N PRO A 112 24.79 31.02 25.93
CA PRO A 112 23.94 31.55 26.99
C PRO A 112 24.65 32.50 27.97
N GLY A 113 23.91 33.43 28.57
CA GLY A 113 24.36 34.29 29.68
C GLY A 113 23.26 34.48 30.74
N PRO A 114 23.56 34.48 32.05
CA PRO A 114 22.58 34.63 33.13
C PRO A 114 22.49 36.09 33.63
N GLY A 115 21.30 36.55 34.01
CA GLY A 115 21.12 37.86 34.68
C GLY A 115 19.66 38.26 34.80
N GLN A 116 19.24 38.58 36.03
CA GLN A 116 17.87 38.73 36.55
C GLN A 116 17.30 40.18 36.29
N PRO A 117 16.19 40.67 36.92
CA PRO A 117 15.03 41.28 36.28
C PRO A 117 14.86 42.78 36.61
N ASP A 118 14.03 43.51 35.87
CA ASP A 118 13.24 44.62 36.45
C ASP A 118 12.15 45.09 35.47
N GLY A 119 10.98 45.44 36.03
CA GLY A 119 10.43 46.75 35.74
C GLY A 119 9.44 46.91 34.58
N VAL A 120 8.16 46.92 34.98
CA VAL A 120 7.10 47.87 34.61
C VAL A 120 6.36 47.76 33.26
N ALA A 121 5.03 47.73 33.42
CA ALA A 121 3.96 47.75 32.44
C ALA A 121 3.93 49.02 31.55
N THR A 122 3.14 48.98 30.46
CA THR A 122 1.93 49.84 30.25
C THR A 122 1.52 49.95 28.77
N ILE A 123 0.20 49.91 28.55
CA ILE A 123 -0.69 50.33 27.43
C ILE A 123 -0.47 49.75 26.02
N ALA A 124 -1.43 48.98 25.50
CA ALA A 124 -2.73 49.34 24.90
C ALA A 124 -2.62 49.90 23.47
N SER A 125 -3.28 49.23 22.53
CA SER A 125 -4.19 49.81 21.52
C SER A 125 -4.69 48.72 20.55
N SER A 126 -5.98 48.38 20.65
CA SER A 126 -6.78 47.95 19.48
C SER A 126 -7.01 49.16 18.57
N PRO A 127 -7.20 48.97 17.26
CA PRO A 127 -8.57 48.90 16.74
C PRO A 127 -8.81 47.89 15.59
N SER A 128 -9.90 47.13 15.71
CA SER A 128 -11.06 47.10 14.81
C SER A 128 -10.92 47.41 13.30
N GLU A 129 -11.28 46.40 12.47
CA GLU A 129 -12.44 46.36 11.54
C GLU A 129 -12.19 45.92 10.08
N THR A 130 -13.08 45.01 9.65
CA THR A 130 -13.67 44.80 8.32
C THR A 130 -12.84 44.26 7.13
N GLY A 131 -13.36 43.15 6.56
CA GLY A 131 -13.01 42.70 5.21
C GLY A 131 -13.52 41.31 4.85
N SER A 132 -14.84 41.14 4.74
CA SER A 132 -15.45 39.94 4.14
C SER A 132 -15.05 39.80 2.67
N ALA A 133 -14.55 38.64 2.26
CA ALA A 133 -14.63 38.18 0.87
C ALA A 133 -14.76 36.66 0.83
N ALA A 134 -15.89 36.23 0.26
CA ALA A 134 -16.27 34.86 -0.01
C ALA A 134 -15.40 34.22 -1.10
N ALA A 135 -15.20 32.91 -1.01
CA ALA A 135 -15.04 32.05 -2.18
C ALA A 135 -15.36 30.59 -1.80
N SER A 136 -16.57 30.21 -2.15
CA SER A 136 -17.17 28.88 -2.11
C SER A 136 -16.28 27.83 -2.77
N ARG A 137 -16.26 26.63 -2.19
CA ARG A 137 -15.92 25.39 -2.91
C ARG A 137 -17.03 24.36 -2.66
N ALA A 138 -18.00 24.36 -3.57
CA ALA A 138 -18.86 23.22 -3.87
C ALA A 138 -18.01 22.17 -4.63
N GLY A 139 -18.27 20.87 -4.60
CA GLY A 139 -19.30 20.07 -3.94
C GLY A 139 -19.02 18.59 -4.24
N THR A 140 -19.35 17.71 -3.32
CA THR A 140 -19.40 16.25 -3.54
C THR A 140 -20.87 15.83 -3.50
N PRO A 141 -21.42 15.19 -4.54
CA PRO A 141 -22.74 14.59 -4.43
C PRO A 141 -22.66 13.28 -3.64
N ALA A 142 -23.47 13.18 -2.60
CA ALA A 142 -23.75 11.97 -1.85
C ALA A 142 -24.73 11.08 -2.64
N THR A 143 -24.43 9.79 -2.71
CA THR A 143 -25.33 8.72 -3.19
C THR A 143 -26.36 8.37 -2.11
N PRO A 144 -27.67 8.27 -2.44
CA PRO A 144 -28.58 7.43 -1.67
C PRO A 144 -28.97 6.14 -2.41
N ALA A 145 -29.29 5.14 -1.60
CA ALA A 145 -29.45 3.71 -1.85
C ALA A 145 -30.79 3.33 -2.54
N PRO A 146 -31.07 2.03 -2.80
CA PRO A 146 -32.02 1.56 -3.81
C PRO A 146 -33.46 1.51 -3.30
N LEU A 147 -34.41 1.71 -4.21
CA LEU A 147 -35.82 1.39 -3.99
C LEU A 147 -36.16 0.10 -4.74
N GLU A 148 -36.31 -0.98 -3.98
CA GLU A 148 -37.20 -2.08 -4.33
C GLU A 148 -38.65 -1.54 -4.40
N SER A 149 -39.37 -1.91 -5.45
CA SER A 149 -40.83 -2.06 -5.39
C SER A 149 -41.29 -3.06 -6.43
N ALA A 150 -41.77 -4.18 -5.92
CA ALA A 150 -42.54 -5.20 -6.60
C ALA A 150 -44.01 -4.76 -6.82
N SER A 151 -44.73 -5.56 -7.61
CA SER A 151 -46.18 -5.50 -7.94
C SER A 151 -46.56 -4.45 -9.00
N ARG A 152 -47.35 -4.77 -10.03
CA ARG A 152 -48.32 -5.86 -10.23
C ARG A 152 -48.64 -6.00 -11.71
#